data_AF-A6R198-F1
#
_entry.id   AF-A6R198-F1
#
_cell.length_a   1.000
_cell.length_b   1.000
_cell.length_c   1.000
_cell.angle_alpha   90.00
_cell.angle_beta   90.00
_cell.angle_gamma   90.00
#
_symmetry.space_group_name_H-M   'P 1'
#
loop_
_entity.id
_entity.type
_entity.pdbx_description
1 polymer ?
#
loop_
_entity_poly.entity_id
_entity_poly.type
_entity_poly.pdbx_seq_one_letter_code
_entity_poly.pdbx_strand_id
1 'polypeptide(L)'
;MHLKFLTLMCSVAGALAANGVFNQPKGKSFVTIEYQVGYPINTTTPAGVVATVPVLSGDIKGRFNGHIVENITSSVEAYLDTCTGSFTNKP
;
A
#
# COMPACT_ATOMS: atom_id res chain seq x y z
N MET A 1 -18.53 22.33 42.45
CA MET A 1 -19.15 21.05 42.06
C MET A 1 -19.18 20.79 40.54
N HIS A 2 -18.81 21.77 39.69
CA HIS A 2 -18.96 21.67 38.22
C HIS A 2 -17.79 21.04 37.46
N LEU A 3 -16.55 21.12 37.96
CA LEU A 3 -15.37 20.61 37.25
C LEU A 3 -15.32 19.07 37.17
N LYS A 4 -15.80 18.39 38.22
CA LYS A 4 -15.87 16.91 38.29
C LYS A 4 -16.91 16.32 37.34
N PHE A 5 -17.96 17.07 37.02
CA PHE A 5 -18.99 16.64 36.09
C PHE A 5 -18.54 16.80 34.63
N LEU A 6 -17.76 17.85 34.35
CA LEU A 6 -17.21 18.11 33.01
C LEU A 6 -16.15 17.06 32.62
N THR A 7 -15.27 16.66 33.54
CA THR A 7 -14.29 15.59 33.29
C THR A 7 -14.93 14.22 33.08
N LEU A 8 -16.02 13.93 33.78
CA LEU A 8 -16.79 12.70 33.57
C LEU A 8 -17.50 12.70 32.20
N MET A 9 -18.00 13.84 31.74
CA MET A 9 -18.64 13.93 30.41
C MET A 9 -17.62 13.82 29.26
N CYS A 10 -16.43 14.38 29.41
CA CYS A 10 -15.35 14.24 28.42
C CYS A 10 -14.80 12.81 28.33
N SER A 11 -14.75 12.06 29.43
CA SER A 11 -14.31 10.66 29.41
C SER A 11 -15.33 9.71 28.75
N VAL A 12 -16.63 10.01 28.89
CA VAL A 12 -17.71 9.24 28.23
C VAL A 12 -17.75 9.53 26.72
N ALA A 13 -17.50 10.77 26.30
CA ALA A 13 -17.39 11.12 24.88
C ALA A 13 -16.19 10.43 24.19
N GLY A 14 -15.04 10.34 24.87
CA GLY A 14 -13.88 9.60 24.37
C GLY A 14 -14.12 8.09 24.26
N ALA A 15 -14.87 7.51 25.20
CA ALA A 15 -15.24 6.09 25.18
C ALA A 15 -16.31 5.77 24.12
N LEU A 16 -17.25 6.68 23.83
CA LEU A 16 -18.24 6.50 22.76
C LEU A 16 -17.66 6.73 21.36
N ALA A 17 -16.69 7.63 21.20
CA ALA A 17 -16.00 7.85 19.93
C ALA A 17 -15.08 6.68 19.52
N ALA A 18 -14.74 5.79 20.46
CA ALA A 18 -14.00 4.56 20.20
C ALA A 18 -14.85 3.42 19.59
N ASN A 19 -16.17 3.60 19.46
CA ASN A 19 -17.08 2.62 18.83
C ASN A 19 -17.04 2.62 17.29
N GLY A 20 -16.05 3.27 16.68
CA GLY A 20 -15.77 3.08 15.26
C GLY A 20 -15.15 1.70 15.04
N VAL A 21 -15.98 0.63 14.97
CA VAL A 21 -15.51 -0.69 14.57
C VAL A 21 -14.91 -0.56 13.17
N PHE A 22 -13.59 -0.73 13.08
CA PHE A 22 -12.91 -0.72 11.80
C PHE A 22 -13.36 -1.93 10.98
N ASN A 23 -14.20 -1.68 9.98
CA ASN A 23 -14.60 -2.67 9.00
C ASN A 23 -13.56 -2.67 7.88
N GLN A 24 -12.81 -3.76 7.76
CA GLN A 24 -11.83 -3.90 6.68
C GLN A 24 -12.54 -3.79 5.32
N PRO A 25 -12.01 -3.00 4.38
CA PRO A 25 -12.57 -2.92 3.05
C PRO A 25 -12.46 -4.28 2.35
N LYS A 26 -13.57 -4.72 1.74
CA LYS A 26 -13.58 -5.93 0.91
C LYS A 26 -13.08 -5.57 -0.49
N GLY A 27 -11.84 -5.95 -0.80
CA GLY A 27 -11.30 -5.82 -2.16
C GLY A 27 -12.03 -6.73 -3.15
N LYS A 28 -12.31 -6.23 -4.34
CA LYS A 28 -12.77 -7.04 -5.49
C LYS A 28 -11.77 -6.89 -6.63
N SER A 29 -11.39 -8.01 -7.23
CA SER A 29 -10.61 -7.98 -8.47
C SER A 29 -11.43 -7.33 -9.57
N PHE A 30 -10.84 -6.38 -10.29
CA PHE A 30 -11.50 -5.68 -11.40
C PHE A 30 -10.77 -5.83 -12.72
N VAL A 31 -9.46 -6.13 -12.67
CA VAL A 31 -8.58 -6.31 -13.82
C VAL A 31 -7.48 -7.30 -13.46
N THR A 32 -7.06 -8.07 -14.45
CA THR A 32 -5.86 -8.90 -14.44
C THR A 32 -4.90 -8.35 -15.49
N ILE A 33 -3.62 -8.25 -15.13
CA ILE A 33 -2.56 -7.80 -16.05
C ILE A 33 -1.52 -8.90 -16.17
N GLU A 34 -1.29 -9.36 -17.39
CA GLU A 34 -0.24 -10.31 -17.73
C GLU A 34 0.97 -9.53 -18.24
N TYR A 35 1.96 -9.26 -17.37
CA TYR A 35 3.14 -8.48 -17.72
C TYR A 35 4.21 -9.32 -18.43
N GLN A 36 4.83 -8.74 -19.45
CA GLN A 36 6.12 -9.17 -19.96
C GLN A 36 7.18 -8.17 -19.49
N VAL A 37 8.17 -8.67 -18.77
CA VAL A 37 9.24 -7.87 -18.18
C VAL A 37 10.59 -8.22 -18.79
N GLY A 38 11.47 -7.24 -18.86
CA GLY A 38 12.85 -7.43 -19.30
C GLY A 38 13.78 -7.81 -18.15
N TYR A 39 15.08 -7.73 -18.42
CA TYR A 39 16.09 -8.05 -17.41
C TYR A 39 16.13 -6.99 -16.31
N PRO A 40 16.19 -7.42 -15.03
CA PRO A 40 16.34 -6.50 -13.91
C PRO A 40 17.73 -5.83 -13.93
N ILE A 41 17.76 -4.55 -13.58
CA ILE A 41 18.98 -3.76 -13.41
C ILE A 41 19.08 -3.36 -11.94
N ASN A 42 20.10 -3.86 -11.25
CA ASN A 42 20.35 -3.54 -9.85
C ASN A 42 21.32 -2.37 -9.72
N THR A 43 20.96 -1.36 -8.95
CA THR A 43 21.80 -0.21 -8.63
C THR A 43 22.01 -0.13 -7.12
N THR A 44 23.25 -0.24 -6.68
CA THR A 44 23.60 -0.06 -5.26
C THR A 44 23.68 1.42 -4.97
N THR A 45 22.85 1.89 -4.05
CA THR A 45 22.87 3.27 -3.53
C THR A 45 23.31 3.27 -2.06
N PRO A 46 23.70 4.42 -1.50
CA PRO A 46 23.98 4.53 -0.06
C PRO A 46 22.80 4.13 0.84
N ALA A 47 21.56 4.17 0.32
CA ALA A 47 20.34 3.81 1.05
C ALA A 47 19.92 2.33 0.86
N GLY A 48 20.67 1.54 0.07
CA GLY A 48 20.37 0.15 -0.24
C GLY A 48 20.36 -0.17 -1.73
N VAL A 49 19.91 -1.37 -2.07
CA VAL A 49 19.82 -1.84 -3.47
C VAL A 49 18.47 -1.43 -4.05
N VAL A 50 18.52 -0.75 -5.19
CA VAL A 50 17.34 -0.42 -6.01
C VAL A 50 17.33 -1.33 -7.23
N ALA A 51 16.25 -2.08 -7.43
CA ALA A 51 16.05 -2.91 -8.61
C ALA A 51 15.07 -2.20 -9.55
N THR A 52 15.49 -2.01 -10.80
CA THR A 52 14.62 -1.47 -11.87
C THR A 52 14.34 -2.58 -12.87
N VAL A 53 13.06 -2.88 -13.08
CA VAL A 53 12.62 -3.90 -14.05
C VAL A 53 11.82 -3.22 -15.15
N PRO A 54 12.32 -3.22 -16.41
CA PRO A 54 11.59 -2.61 -17.51
C PRO A 54 10.37 -3.45 -17.86
N VAL A 55 9.21 -2.80 -18.04
CA VAL A 55 8.01 -3.44 -18.56
C VAL A 55 8.05 -3.35 -20.08
N LEU A 56 8.12 -4.50 -20.74
CA LEU A 56 8.24 -4.60 -22.19
C LEU A 56 6.87 -4.59 -22.85
N SER A 57 5.90 -5.28 -22.27
CA SER A 57 4.52 -5.30 -22.76
C SER A 57 3.61 -5.90 -21.70
N GLY A 58 2.33 -6.03 -22.03
CA GLY A 58 1.41 -6.82 -21.21
C GLY A 58 -0.03 -6.69 -21.68
N ASP A 59 -0.82 -7.70 -21.34
CA ASP A 59 -2.24 -7.74 -21.67
C ASP A 59 -3.07 -7.43 -20.44
N ILE A 60 -4.04 -6.53 -20.61
CA ILE A 60 -5.00 -6.16 -19.58
C ILE A 60 -6.35 -6.79 -19.93
N LYS A 61 -6.90 -7.56 -19.00
CA LYS A 61 -8.22 -8.20 -19.13
C LYS A 61 -9.08 -7.89 -17.92
N GLY A 62 -10.36 -7.62 -18.11
CA GLY A 62 -11.32 -7.46 -17.02
C GLY A 62 -12.39 -6.43 -17.32
N ARG A 63 -12.61 -5.50 -16.38
CA ARG A 63 -13.60 -4.42 -16.55
C ARG A 63 -13.29 -3.52 -17.74
N PHE A 64 -12.02 -3.42 -18.10
CA PHE A 64 -11.56 -2.90 -19.38
C PHE A 64 -10.48 -3.81 -19.91
N ASN A 65 -10.34 -3.82 -21.23
CA ASN A 65 -9.33 -4.60 -21.93
C ASN A 65 -8.37 -3.63 -22.63
N GLY A 66 -7.11 -4.02 -22.72
CA GLY A 66 -6.09 -3.21 -23.37
C GLY A 66 -4.72 -3.86 -23.34
N HIS A 67 -3.73 -3.10 -23.81
CA HIS A 67 -2.34 -3.53 -23.84
C HIS A 67 -1.46 -2.46 -23.18
N ILE A 68 -0.45 -2.91 -22.45
CA ILE A 68 0.59 -2.04 -21.90
C ILE A 68 1.50 -1.63 -23.06
N VAL A 69 1.63 -0.31 -23.23
CA VAL A 69 2.58 0.26 -24.18
C VAL A 69 3.97 0.21 -23.56
N GLU A 70 4.91 -0.37 -24.30
CA GLU A 70 6.30 -0.49 -23.89
C GLU A 70 6.89 0.86 -23.48
N ASN A 71 7.81 0.84 -22.50
CA ASN A 71 8.67 1.98 -22.17
C ASN A 71 7.97 3.26 -21.64
N ILE A 72 6.66 3.23 -21.40
CA ILE A 72 5.93 4.29 -20.68
C ILE A 72 5.87 3.98 -19.17
N THR A 73 5.95 2.71 -18.79
CA THR A 73 5.83 2.24 -17.41
C THR A 73 7.08 1.47 -16.98
N SER A 74 7.76 1.93 -15.94
CA SER A 74 8.82 1.17 -15.25
C SER A 74 8.41 0.90 -13.81
N SER A 75 8.55 -0.33 -13.34
CA SER A 75 8.43 -0.62 -11.90
C SER A 75 9.78 -0.34 -11.24
N VAL A 76 9.78 0.59 -10.28
CA VAL A 76 10.93 0.82 -9.39
C VAL A 76 10.56 0.23 -8.04
N GLU A 77 11.18 -0.89 -7.69
CA GLU A 77 11.04 -1.47 -6.37
C GLU A 77 12.25 -1.09 -5.53
N ALA A 78 12.01 -0.30 -4.49
CA ALA A 78 12.99 -0.02 -3.45
C ALA A 78 12.78 -1.03 -2.32
N TYR A 79 13.83 -1.74 -1.93
CA TYR A 79 13.79 -2.55 -0.72
C TYR A 79 13.69 -1.60 0.49
N LEU A 80 12.66 -1.77 1.31
CA LEU A 80 12.54 -0.99 2.54
C LEU A 80 13.70 -1.38 3.46
N ASP A 81 14.50 -0.40 3.90
CA ASP A 81 15.59 -0.65 4.84
C ASP A 81 15.02 -1.32 6.10
N THR A 82 15.45 -2.56 6.34
CA THR A 82 15.00 -3.43 7.44
C THR A 82 15.19 -2.78 8.81
N CYS A 83 15.97 -1.70 8.91
CA CYS A 83 16.20 -0.97 10.14
C CYS A 83 15.11 0.07 10.48
N THR A 84 14.20 0.39 9.56
CA THR A 84 13.14 1.42 9.78
C THR A 84 11.72 0.97 9.41
N GLY A 85 11.57 -0.24 8.85
CA GLY A 85 10.27 -0.80 8.50
C GLY A 85 9.42 -1.17 9.71
N SER A 86 8.30 -0.47 9.91
CA SER A 86 7.25 -0.93 10.81
C SER A 86 6.41 -1.99 10.08
N PHE A 87 6.61 -3.25 10.45
CA PHE A 87 5.74 -4.33 10.00
C PHE A 87 4.49 -4.36 10.89
N THR A 88 3.31 -4.14 10.33
CA THR A 88 2.06 -4.55 10.99
C THR A 88 1.97 -6.08 10.95
N ASN A 89 2.67 -6.74 11.86
CA ASN A 89 2.45 -8.16 12.12
C ASN A 89 1.20 -8.27 13.01
N LYS A 90 0.15 -8.94 12.51
CA LYS A 90 -1.05 -9.22 13.32
C LYS A 90 -0.91 -10.66 13.85
N PRO A 91 -1.11 -10.89 15.17
CA PRO A 91 -1.05 -12.21 15.78
C PRO A 91 -2.15 -13.16 15.27
#